data_AF-A0A5N7DG05-F1
#
_entry.id   AF-A0A5N7DG05-F1
#
_cell.length_a   1.000
_cell.length_b   1.000
_cell.length_c   1.000
_cell.angle_alpha   90.00
_cell.angle_beta   90.00
_cell.angle_gamma   90.00
#
_symmetry.space_group_name_H-M   'P 1'
#
loop_
_entity.id
_entity.type
_entity.pdbx_description
1 polymer ?
#
loop_
_entity_poly.entity_id
_entity_poly.type
_entity_poly.pdbx_seq_one_letter_code
_entity_poly.pdbx_strand_id
1 'polypeptide(L)'
;MSTILYQFDPDGDVTFIMERAPKSLPQNLSDLNASLLSKCYVSSQSGLAKPSGLSLHIRASSKHLILASPQFRATFRNGFQEGNELRSAGQIEMPICDWEPVPFLLLMAIFHGQTRLVPHSLCFNWLRDMAVLVDYYQCYEAVAMASDLWTREFGKEAVDNS
;
A
#
# COMPACT_ATOMS: atom_id res chain seq x y z
N MET A 1 0.69 6.27 21.56
CA MET A 1 0.68 5.38 20.39
C MET A 1 2.10 5.19 19.92
N SER A 2 2.49 3.99 19.52
CA SER A 2 3.76 3.74 18.84
C SER A 2 3.61 4.11 17.37
N THR A 3 4.64 4.69 16.77
CA THR A 3 4.63 5.09 15.35
C THR A 3 5.77 4.40 14.62
N ILE A 4 5.47 3.86 13.43
CA ILE A 4 6.47 3.35 12.49
C ILE A 4 6.50 4.30 11.30
N LEU A 5 7.70 4.66 10.83
CA LEU A 5 7.89 5.45 9.62
C LEU A 5 8.63 4.62 8.57
N TYR A 6 7.97 4.36 7.45
CA TYR A 6 8.58 3.75 6.27
C TYR A 6 8.81 4.82 5.20
N GLN A 7 10.08 5.07 4.89
CA GLN A 7 10.48 6.04 3.88
C GLN A 7 10.80 5.32 2.57
N PHE A 8 9.84 5.35 1.63
CA PHE A 8 10.06 4.84 0.27
C PHE A 8 10.84 5.83 -0.58
N ASP A 9 10.69 7.12 -0.30
CA ASP A 9 11.45 8.20 -0.90
C ASP A 9 11.95 9.15 0.22
N PRO A 10 13.26 9.26 0.46
CA PRO A 10 13.83 10.21 1.42
C PRO A 10 13.47 11.67 1.11
N ASP A 11 13.32 12.00 -0.18
CA ASP A 11 12.90 13.31 -0.67
C ASP A 11 11.39 13.35 -0.97
N GLY A 12 10.65 12.36 -0.48
CA GLY A 12 9.20 12.30 -0.62
C GLY A 12 8.53 13.54 -0.06
N ASP A 13 7.35 13.85 -0.54
CA ASP A 13 6.54 15.03 -0.22
C ASP A 13 5.11 14.66 0.21
N VAL A 14 4.78 13.37 0.27
CA VAL A 14 3.49 12.86 0.74
C VAL A 14 3.73 11.89 1.89
N THR A 15 3.06 12.08 3.02
CA THR A 15 3.06 11.14 4.14
C THR A 15 1.66 10.57 4.34
N PHE A 16 1.46 9.28 4.07
CA PHE A 16 0.22 8.60 4.42
C PHE A 16 0.23 8.14 5.87
N ILE A 17 -0.88 8.33 6.59
CA ILE A 17 -1.02 7.97 8.01
C ILE A 17 -2.11 6.91 8.17
N MET A 18 -1.76 5.76 8.75
CA MET A 18 -2.65 4.61 8.93
C MET A 18 -2.64 4.11 10.38
N GLU A 19 -3.72 4.38 11.12
CA GLU A 19 -3.80 4.17 12.59
C GLU A 19 -4.03 2.70 13.03
N ARG A 20 -4.21 1.76 12.08
CA ARG A 20 -4.53 0.35 12.35
C ARG A 20 -3.43 -0.61 11.90
N ALA A 21 -2.17 -0.20 11.99
CA ALA A 21 -1.05 -1.00 11.51
C ALA A 21 -0.89 -2.32 12.30
N PRO A 22 -0.57 -3.46 11.64
CA PRO A 22 -0.27 -4.72 12.32
C PRO A 22 1.01 -4.63 13.16
N LYS A 23 0.96 -5.15 14.40
CA LYS A 23 2.12 -5.18 15.31
C LYS A 23 3.29 -6.06 14.81
N SER A 24 3.04 -6.92 13.83
CA SER A 24 4.05 -7.74 13.18
C SER A 24 4.95 -6.98 12.20
N LEU A 25 4.59 -5.74 11.84
CA LEU A 25 5.44 -4.92 11.01
C LEU A 25 6.73 -4.58 11.75
N PRO A 26 7.90 -4.73 11.11
CA PRO A 26 9.17 -4.36 11.72
C PRO A 26 9.27 -2.84 11.92
N GLN A 27 10.12 -2.41 12.84
CA GLN A 27 10.32 -0.97 13.09
C GLN A 27 10.98 -0.26 11.91
N ASN A 28 11.88 -0.93 11.19
CA ASN A 28 12.59 -0.36 10.04
C ASN A 28 12.09 -0.96 8.73
N LEU A 29 12.04 -0.13 7.68
CA LEU A 29 11.70 -0.58 6.33
C LEU A 29 12.73 -1.59 5.78
N SER A 30 14.00 -1.51 6.19
CA SER A 30 15.06 -2.44 5.79
C SER A 30 14.83 -3.89 6.24
N ASP A 31 14.07 -4.06 7.31
CA ASP A 31 13.76 -5.37 7.89
C ASP A 31 12.46 -5.96 7.29
N LEU A 32 11.73 -5.16 6.50
CA LEU A 32 10.54 -5.59 5.78
C LEU A 32 10.94 -6.47 4.59
N ASN A 33 10.12 -7.49 4.30
CA ASN A 33 10.35 -8.39 3.18
C ASN A 33 9.03 -8.88 2.59
N ALA A 34 9.12 -9.45 1.38
CA ALA A 34 8.00 -10.01 0.65
C ALA A 34 7.17 -11.04 1.45
N SER A 35 7.81 -11.89 2.27
CA SER A 35 7.09 -12.89 3.08
C SER A 35 6.21 -12.25 4.15
N LEU A 36 6.61 -11.11 4.71
CA LEU A 36 5.76 -10.37 5.65
C LEU A 36 4.56 -9.75 4.93
N LEU A 37 4.75 -9.26 3.70
CA LEU A 37 3.68 -8.65 2.90
C LEU A 37 2.73 -9.67 2.26
N SER A 38 3.10 -10.96 2.18
CA SER A 38 2.21 -12.01 1.66
C SER A 38 1.37 -12.72 2.72
N LYS A 39 1.73 -12.61 4.01
CA LYS A 39 1.01 -13.28 5.10
C LYS A 39 -0.37 -12.67 5.28
N CYS A 40 -1.43 -13.47 5.20
CA CYS A 40 -2.76 -13.02 5.62
C CYS A 40 -2.70 -12.63 7.09
N TYR A 41 -2.92 -11.35 7.37
CA TYR A 41 -3.29 -10.94 8.71
C TYR A 41 -4.77 -11.29 8.87
N VAL A 42 -5.13 -11.82 10.03
CA VAL A 42 -6.55 -11.98 10.37
C VAL A 42 -7.11 -10.57 10.44
N SER A 43 -7.75 -10.12 9.35
CA SER A 43 -8.53 -8.91 9.36
C SER A 43 -9.60 -9.11 10.42
N SER A 44 -9.52 -8.36 11.50
CA SER A 44 -10.52 -8.40 12.57
C SER A 44 -11.80 -7.70 12.11
N GLN A 45 -12.42 -8.22 11.04
CA GLN A 45 -13.80 -7.92 10.66
C GLN A 45 -14.83 -8.71 11.50
N SER A 46 -14.44 -9.17 12.70
CA SER A 46 -15.37 -9.68 13.70
C SER A 46 -15.10 -9.04 15.07
N GLY A 47 -15.89 -8.03 15.41
CA GLY A 47 -16.07 -7.54 16.78
C GLY A 47 -14.92 -6.70 17.35
N LEU A 48 -15.19 -5.41 17.57
CA LEU A 48 -14.47 -4.52 18.50
C LEU A 48 -12.93 -4.72 18.56
N ALA A 49 -12.26 -4.59 17.42
CA ALA A 49 -10.80 -4.60 17.39
C ALA A 49 -10.30 -3.32 18.06
N LYS A 50 -9.76 -3.47 19.28
CA LYS A 50 -9.03 -2.43 20.01
C LYS A 50 -7.98 -1.84 19.06
N PRO A 51 -7.82 -0.50 18.96
CA PRO A 51 -6.76 0.07 18.13
C PRO A 51 -5.45 -0.60 18.50
N SER A 52 -4.71 -1.09 17.50
CA SER A 52 -3.42 -1.77 17.69
C SER A 52 -2.41 -0.90 18.44
N GLY A 53 -2.73 0.40 18.61
CA GLY A 53 -1.92 1.41 19.26
C GLY A 53 -0.74 1.83 18.40
N LEU A 54 -0.67 1.32 17.17
CA LEU A 54 0.43 1.44 16.23
C LEU A 54 -0.06 2.19 14.98
N SER A 55 0.50 3.39 14.77
CA SER A 55 0.27 4.17 13.56
C SER A 55 1.42 3.95 12.57
N LEU A 56 1.09 3.64 11.32
CA LEU A 56 2.05 3.50 10.23
C LEU A 56 2.05 4.77 9.40
N HIS A 57 3.21 5.40 9.30
CA HIS A 57 3.48 6.54 8.45
C HIS A 57 4.28 6.08 7.24
N ILE A 58 3.84 6.41 6.04
CA ILE A 58 4.52 6.05 4.79
C ILE A 58 4.91 7.31 4.06
N ARG A 59 6.21 7.61 4.00
CA ARG A 59 6.75 8.73 3.23
C ARG A 59 6.98 8.28 1.78
N ALA A 60 6.28 8.94 0.88
CA ALA A 60 6.21 8.64 -0.55
C ALA A 60 6.42 9.92 -1.36
N SER A 61 6.70 9.75 -2.65
CA SER A 61 6.87 10.86 -3.59
C SER A 61 5.66 11.00 -4.50
N SER A 62 5.04 12.17 -4.46
CA SER A 62 3.91 12.56 -5.30
C SER A 62 4.20 12.30 -6.78
N LYS A 63 5.44 12.47 -7.23
CA LYS A 63 5.84 12.21 -8.63
C LYS A 63 5.67 10.73 -8.99
N HIS A 64 6.10 9.81 -8.12
CA HIS A 64 5.89 8.37 -8.32
C HIS A 64 4.39 8.02 -8.29
N LEU A 65 3.65 8.57 -7.33
CA LEU A 65 2.20 8.36 -7.21
C LEU A 65 1.44 8.83 -8.47
N ILE A 66 1.72 10.07 -8.93
CA ILE A 66 1.10 10.69 -10.11
C ILE A 66 1.43 9.93 -11.39
N LEU A 67 2.66 9.41 -11.50
CA LEU A 67 3.08 8.60 -12.64
C LEU A 67 2.31 7.28 -12.68
N ALA A 68 2.18 6.61 -11.54
CA ALA A 68 1.59 5.27 -11.45
C ALA A 68 0.05 5.26 -11.43
N SER A 69 -0.60 6.36 -11.05
CA SER A 69 -2.04 6.41 -10.77
C SER A 69 -2.71 7.70 -11.29
N PRO A 70 -3.67 7.58 -12.23
CA PRO A 70 -4.54 8.68 -12.63
C PRO A 70 -5.33 9.29 -11.46
N GLN A 71 -5.75 8.46 -10.50
CA GLN A 71 -6.46 8.93 -9.31
C GLN A 71 -5.57 9.84 -8.46
N PHE A 72 -4.34 9.44 -8.15
CA PHE A 72 -3.40 10.31 -7.43
C PHE A 72 -3.04 11.56 -8.24
N ARG A 73 -2.94 11.46 -9.57
CA ARG A 73 -2.81 12.64 -10.44
C ARG A 73 -3.96 13.62 -10.28
N ALA A 74 -5.20 13.13 -10.15
CA ALA A 74 -6.35 13.97 -9.89
C ALA A 74 -6.29 14.59 -8.48
N THR A 75 -5.97 13.79 -7.45
CA THR A 75 -5.84 14.25 -6.05
C THR A 75 -4.82 15.38 -5.91
N PHE A 76 -3.64 15.25 -6.52
CA PHE A 76 -2.57 16.27 -6.41
C PHE A 76 -2.67 17.38 -7.45
N ARG A 77 -3.75 17.41 -8.25
CA ARG A 77 -3.97 18.45 -9.25
C ARG A 77 -4.29 19.80 -8.58
N ASN A 78 -3.93 20.88 -9.26
CA ASN A 78 -4.35 22.23 -8.89
C ASN A 78 -5.89 22.34 -8.86
N GLY A 79 -6.41 22.96 -7.79
CA GLY A 79 -7.85 23.17 -7.60
C GLY A 79 -8.49 22.26 -6.53
N PHE A 80 -7.82 21.18 -6.14
CA PHE A 80 -8.20 20.37 -4.97
C PHE A 80 -7.38 20.76 -3.74
N GLN A 81 -7.92 20.49 -2.55
CA GLN A 81 -7.32 20.86 -1.27
C GLN A 81 -5.90 20.29 -1.16
N GLU A 82 -5.75 19.00 -1.45
CA GLU A 82 -4.51 18.25 -1.31
C GLU A 82 -3.42 18.77 -2.25
N GLY A 83 -3.76 19.00 -3.52
CA GLY A 83 -2.83 19.62 -4.46
C GLY A 83 -2.42 21.02 -4.02
N ASN A 84 -3.37 21.84 -3.54
CA ASN A 84 -3.09 23.21 -3.10
C ASN A 84 -2.14 23.23 -1.89
N GLU A 85 -2.35 22.35 -0.92
CA GLU A 85 -1.49 22.19 0.26
C GLU A 85 -0.10 21.68 -0.10
N LEU A 86 -0.02 20.64 -0.93
CA LEU A 86 1.27 20.09 -1.38
C LEU A 86 2.13 21.17 -2.07
N ARG A 87 1.54 22.07 -2.86
CA ARG A 87 2.28 23.16 -3.51
C ARG A 87 2.66 24.29 -2.57
N SER A 88 1.83 24.61 -1.58
CA SER A 88 2.09 25.74 -0.67
C SER A 88 3.08 25.38 0.43
N ALA A 89 2.94 24.19 1.01
CA ALA A 89 3.78 23.69 2.11
C ALA A 89 4.98 22.87 1.62
N GLY A 90 4.97 22.41 0.36
CA GLY A 90 5.99 21.52 -0.21
C GLY A 90 5.87 20.07 0.25
N GLN A 91 4.92 19.77 1.15
CA GLN A 91 4.59 18.43 1.62
C GLN A 91 3.15 18.38 2.13
N ILE A 92 2.59 17.17 2.23
CA ILE A 92 1.25 16.94 2.76
C ILE A 92 1.19 15.66 3.61
N GLU A 93 0.35 15.66 4.63
CA GLU A 93 -0.02 14.47 5.39
C GLU A 93 -1.45 14.03 5.04
N MET A 94 -1.64 12.74 4.77
CA MET A 94 -2.91 12.19 4.30
C MET A 94 -3.33 10.99 5.16
N PRO A 95 -4.35 11.15 6.03
CA PRO A 95 -4.93 10.02 6.74
C PRO A 95 -5.60 9.04 5.76
N ILE A 96 -5.31 7.75 5.90
CA ILE A 96 -5.96 6.69 5.13
C ILE A 96 -6.72 5.77 6.10
N CYS A 97 -8.05 5.83 6.04
CA CYS A 97 -8.94 5.08 6.93
C CYS A 97 -9.62 3.88 6.25
N ASP A 98 -9.84 3.98 4.94
CA ASP A 98 -10.66 3.03 4.16
C ASP A 98 -9.88 1.79 3.70
N TRP A 99 -8.55 1.82 3.81
CA TRP A 99 -7.67 0.75 3.35
C TRP A 99 -6.98 0.02 4.48
N GLU A 100 -6.78 -1.27 4.29
CA GLU A 100 -5.92 -2.06 5.18
C GLU A 100 -4.45 -1.68 4.95
N PRO A 101 -3.64 -1.53 6.03
CA PRO A 101 -2.29 -0.99 5.92
C PRO A 101 -1.34 -1.80 5.02
N VAL A 102 -1.48 -3.13 4.99
CA VAL A 102 -0.52 -4.01 4.31
C VAL A 102 -0.73 -4.02 2.79
N PRO A 103 -1.95 -4.19 2.26
CA PRO A 103 -2.20 -3.99 0.83
C PRO A 103 -1.79 -2.60 0.34
N PHE A 104 -2.10 -1.55 1.12
CA PHE A 104 -1.71 -0.18 0.76
C PHE A 104 -0.18 -0.01 0.75
N LEU A 105 0.50 -0.54 1.76
CA LEU A 105 1.97 -0.54 1.83
C LEU A 105 2.61 -1.28 0.64
N LEU A 106 2.05 -2.42 0.24
CA LEU A 106 2.51 -3.16 -0.94
C LEU A 106 2.33 -2.33 -2.22
N LEU A 107 1.21 -1.61 -2.36
CA LEU A 107 1.01 -0.70 -3.49
C LEU A 107 2.05 0.42 -3.52
N MET A 108 2.39 1.00 -2.36
CA MET A 108 3.45 2.01 -2.26
C MET A 108 4.81 1.45 -2.66
N ALA A 109 5.12 0.20 -2.27
CA ALA A 109 6.33 -0.49 -2.71
C ALA A 109 6.40 -0.66 -4.23
N ILE A 110 5.28 -1.01 -4.87
CA ILE A 110 5.19 -1.13 -6.33
C ILE A 110 5.43 0.23 -7.00
N PHE A 111 4.75 1.29 -6.54
CA PHE A 111 4.85 2.63 -7.13
C PHE A 111 6.27 3.22 -7.05
N HIS A 112 7.04 2.82 -6.03
CA HIS A 112 8.43 3.27 -5.83
C HIS A 112 9.46 2.25 -6.34
N GLY A 113 9.04 1.25 -7.12
CA GLY A 113 9.96 0.29 -7.74
C GLY A 113 10.69 -0.63 -6.75
N GLN A 114 10.19 -0.79 -5.53
CA GLN A 114 10.76 -1.67 -4.50
C GLN A 114 10.41 -3.15 -4.77
N THR A 115 10.85 -3.66 -5.93
CA THR A 115 10.51 -5.01 -6.44
C THR A 115 10.85 -6.14 -5.47
N ARG A 116 11.88 -5.98 -4.62
CA ARG A 116 12.25 -6.97 -3.59
C ARG A 116 11.18 -7.17 -2.50
N LEU A 117 10.30 -6.19 -2.32
CA LEU A 117 9.19 -6.28 -1.37
C LEU A 117 7.94 -6.91 -2.01
N VAL A 118 7.89 -7.06 -3.34
CA VAL A 118 6.74 -7.63 -4.04
C VAL A 118 6.79 -9.16 -3.93
N PRO A 119 5.81 -9.80 -3.27
CA PRO A 119 5.81 -11.25 -3.12
C PRO A 119 5.44 -11.98 -4.41
N HIS A 120 5.88 -13.23 -4.53
CA HIS A 120 5.54 -14.10 -5.66
C HIS A 120 4.09 -14.62 -5.63
N SER A 121 3.49 -14.66 -4.45
CA SER A 121 2.09 -15.03 -4.27
C SER A 121 1.50 -14.22 -3.14
N LEU A 122 0.20 -13.99 -3.22
CA LEU A 122 -0.62 -13.40 -2.18
C LEU A 122 -1.69 -14.39 -1.81
N CYS A 123 -2.14 -14.37 -0.56
CA CYS A 123 -3.34 -15.10 -0.21
C CYS A 123 -4.59 -14.41 -0.78
N PHE A 124 -5.68 -15.17 -0.90
CA PHE A 124 -6.90 -14.72 -1.56
C PHE A 124 -7.45 -13.39 -1.03
N ASN A 125 -7.46 -13.19 0.30
CA ASN A 125 -7.93 -11.95 0.92
C ASN A 125 -7.11 -10.73 0.47
N TRP A 126 -5.78 -10.86 0.40
CA TRP A 126 -4.92 -9.78 -0.07
C TRP A 126 -5.04 -9.53 -1.57
N LEU A 127 -5.28 -10.57 -2.37
CA LEU A 127 -5.60 -10.36 -3.77
C LEU A 127 -6.87 -9.56 -3.97
N ARG A 128 -7.92 -9.89 -3.21
CA ARG A 128 -9.17 -9.13 -3.24
C ARG A 128 -8.94 -7.67 -2.87
N ASP A 129 -8.25 -7.41 -1.76
CA ASP A 129 -8.00 -6.04 -1.30
C ASP A 129 -7.10 -5.26 -2.27
N MET A 130 -6.08 -5.92 -2.86
CA MET A 130 -5.27 -5.34 -3.92
C MET A 130 -6.10 -5.04 -5.17
N ALA A 131 -7.01 -5.91 -5.58
CA ALA A 131 -7.88 -5.66 -6.73
C ALA A 131 -8.75 -4.41 -6.53
N VAL A 132 -9.32 -4.24 -5.33
CA VAL A 132 -10.10 -3.03 -4.98
C VAL A 132 -9.22 -1.79 -5.00
N LEU A 133 -8.01 -1.85 -4.43
CA LEU A 133 -7.06 -0.73 -4.47
C LEU A 133 -6.66 -0.36 -5.91
N VAL A 134 -6.40 -1.36 -6.75
CA VAL A 134 -5.97 -1.16 -8.14
C VAL A 134 -7.07 -0.51 -8.96
N ASP A 135 -8.32 -0.93 -8.76
CA ASP A 135 -9.49 -0.31 -9.40
C ASP A 135 -9.67 1.13 -8.92
N TYR A 136 -9.67 1.37 -7.61
CA TYR A 136 -9.84 2.70 -7.03
C TYR A 136 -8.76 3.68 -7.48
N TYR A 137 -7.49 3.28 -7.40
CA TYR A 137 -6.36 4.11 -7.79
C TYR A 137 -6.09 4.08 -9.30
N GLN A 138 -6.82 3.27 -10.07
CA GLN A 138 -6.70 3.13 -11.52
C GLN A 138 -5.26 2.83 -12.00
N CYS A 139 -4.53 2.02 -11.24
CA CYS A 139 -3.08 1.84 -11.41
C CYS A 139 -2.70 0.50 -12.09
N TYR A 140 -3.56 0.03 -12.99
CA TYR A 140 -3.45 -1.27 -13.67
C TYR A 140 -2.07 -1.54 -14.28
N GLU A 141 -1.50 -0.56 -14.98
CA GLU A 141 -0.20 -0.72 -15.65
C GLU A 141 0.96 -0.84 -14.64
N ALA A 142 0.92 -0.05 -13.56
CA ALA A 142 1.95 -0.09 -12.52
C ALA A 142 1.99 -1.44 -11.79
N VAL A 143 0.84 -2.11 -11.65
CA VAL A 143 0.74 -3.40 -10.95
C VAL A 143 0.79 -4.61 -11.88
N ALA A 144 0.80 -4.44 -13.21
CA ALA A 144 0.61 -5.52 -14.18
C ALA A 144 1.57 -6.71 -13.94
N MET A 145 2.86 -6.44 -13.78
CA MET A 145 3.86 -7.50 -13.53
C MET A 145 3.61 -8.26 -12.22
N ALA A 146 3.17 -7.54 -11.16
CA ALA A 146 2.86 -8.17 -9.88
C ALA A 146 1.57 -8.99 -9.96
N SER A 147 0.55 -8.49 -10.67
CA SER A 147 -0.70 -9.19 -10.91
C SER A 147 -0.50 -10.49 -11.68
N ASP A 148 0.31 -10.49 -12.74
CA ASP A 148 0.66 -11.69 -13.49
C ASP A 148 1.35 -12.73 -12.61
N LEU A 149 2.23 -12.27 -11.72
CA LEU A 149 2.93 -13.14 -10.79
C LEU A 149 1.97 -13.80 -9.80
N TRP A 150 1.06 -13.03 -9.22
CA TRP A 150 0.14 -13.58 -8.23
C TRP A 150 -0.92 -14.50 -8.83
N THR A 151 -1.42 -14.20 -10.04
CA THR A 151 -2.47 -14.99 -10.70
C THR A 151 -1.98 -16.33 -11.24
N ARG A 152 -0.70 -16.45 -11.60
CA ARG A 152 -0.08 -17.72 -12.06
C ARG A 152 -0.15 -18.84 -11.03
N GLU A 153 -0.10 -18.52 -9.74
CA GLU A 153 -0.13 -19.52 -8.68
C GLU A 153 -1.56 -20.04 -8.42
N PHE A 154 -2.59 -19.19 -8.56
CA PHE A 154 -3.99 -19.62 -8.45
C PHE A 154 -4.44 -20.49 -9.63
N GLY A 155 -3.86 -20.30 -10.81
CA GLY A 155 -4.12 -21.15 -11.98
C GLY A 155 -3.64 -22.59 -11.80
N LYS A 156 -2.67 -22.85 -10.91
CA LYS A 156 -2.14 -24.21 -10.66
C LYS A 156 -3.00 -25.03 -9.71
N GLU A 157 -3.58 -24.41 -8.67
CA GLU A 157 -4.45 -25.11 -7.71
C GLU A 157 -5.76 -25.65 -8.34
N ALA A 158 -6.21 -25.05 -9.44
CA ALA A 158 -7.39 -25.50 -10.18
C ALA A 158 -7.11 -26.72 -11.10
N VAL A 159 -5.88 -26.86 -11.60
CA VAL A 159 -5.50 -27.94 -12.53
C VAL A 159 -5.12 -29.22 -11.78
N ASP A 160 -4.52 -29.12 -10.59
CA ASP A 160 -4.13 -30.29 -9.79
C ASP A 160 -5.28 -30.95 -9.01
N ASN A 161 -6.47 -30.32 -8.97
CA ASN A 161 -7.69 -30.87 -8.36
C ASN A 161 -8.74 -31.34 -9.39
N SER A 162 -8.36 -31.43 -10.67
CA SER A 162 -9.24 -31.84 -11.79
C SER A 162 -8.89 -33.23 -12.32
#